data_AF-A0A8C8B1B3-F1
#
_entry.id   AF-A0A8C8B1B3-F1
#
_cell.length_a   1.000
_cell.length_b   1.000
_cell.length_c   1.000
_cell.angle_alpha   90.00
_cell.angle_beta   90.00
_cell.angle_gamma   90.00
#
_symmetry.space_group_name_H-M   'P 1'
#
loop_
_entity.id
_entity.type
_entity.pdbx_description
1 polymer ?
#
loop_
_entity_poly.entity_id
_entity_poly.type
_entity_poly.pdbx_seq_one_letter_code
_entity_poly.pdbx_strand_id
1 'polypeptide(L)'
;SYLSSCLSWWHWRSLSEIPEAMDDFFCNFLVRLGMSRTLDCFQTEWYELIERGVFTAEDAGLVPTAYTRNQQLEAENMRLRQDLENYKLAANKAKEAFLKMQKERDFHRMHHRRVVQEKNRLISDIKRLKAHYASYEPVLKQLTEKYQTALRQKMLTSLERDRAVGYAESGVQNTKQLQCCEISGTYVRLIQL
;
A
#
# COMPACT_ATOMS: atom_id res chain seq x y z
N SER A 1 3.51 27.10 49.91
CA SER A 1 4.56 28.06 50.29
C SER A 1 5.84 27.40 50.81
N TYR A 2 5.80 26.33 51.62
CA TYR A 2 7.02 25.64 52.08
C TYR A 2 7.86 24.96 50.99
N LEU A 3 7.24 24.39 49.95
CA LEU A 3 7.95 23.74 48.85
C LEU A 3 8.74 24.73 47.96
N SER A 4 8.30 25.99 47.88
CA SER A 4 9.02 27.03 47.14
C SER A 4 10.25 27.53 47.91
N SER A 5 10.17 27.62 49.25
CA SER A 5 11.34 27.90 50.11
C SER A 5 12.34 26.75 50.14
N CYS A 6 11.90 25.48 50.09
CA CYS A 6 12.82 24.34 49.99
C CYS A 6 13.52 24.25 48.63
N LEU A 7 12.84 24.55 47.52
CA LEU A 7 13.48 24.61 46.20
C LEU A 7 14.46 25.78 46.10
N SER A 8 14.13 26.93 46.68
CA SER A 8 15.06 28.05 46.86
C SER A 8 16.27 27.62 47.69
N TRP A 9 16.07 27.01 48.87
CA TRP A 9 17.16 26.51 49.70
C TRP A 9 18.03 25.45 49.03
N TRP A 10 17.45 24.55 48.22
CA TRP A 10 18.20 23.56 47.44
C TRP A 10 18.96 24.16 46.27
N HIS A 11 18.42 25.20 45.61
CA HIS A 11 19.13 25.92 44.55
C HIS A 11 20.29 26.76 45.11
N TRP A 12 20.13 27.34 46.31
CA TRP A 12 21.16 28.15 46.97
C TRP A 12 22.28 27.31 47.61
N ARG A 13 22.04 26.03 47.95
CA ARG A 13 23.06 25.15 48.53
C ARG A 13 24.01 24.51 47.52
N SER A 14 23.77 24.67 46.22
CA SER A 14 24.66 24.13 45.18
C SER A 14 25.78 25.09 44.76
N LEU A 15 25.89 26.28 45.38
CA LEU A 15 26.84 27.33 45.01
C LEU A 15 27.97 27.58 46.02
N SER A 16 28.02 26.81 47.10
CA SER A 16 29.20 26.80 47.98
C SER A 16 29.97 25.50 47.76
N GLU A 17 30.50 25.36 46.54
CA GLU A 17 31.68 24.51 46.36
C GLU A 17 32.78 25.11 47.23
N ILE A 18 33.22 24.34 48.22
CA ILE A 18 34.46 24.63 48.92
C ILE A 18 35.51 24.74 47.81
N PRO A 19 36.15 25.91 47.66
CA PRO A 19 37.13 26.09 46.60
C PRO A 19 38.19 24.99 46.68
N GLU A 20 38.52 24.39 45.54
CA GLU A 20 39.57 23.36 45.45
C GLU A 20 40.90 23.96 45.92
N ALA A 21 41.73 23.16 46.60
CA ALA A 21 43.07 23.59 46.97
C ALA A 21 43.93 23.75 45.69
N MET A 22 44.84 24.70 45.70
CA MET A 22 45.62 25.03 44.49
C MET A 22 46.51 23.86 44.02
N ASP A 23 47.00 23.03 44.93
CA ASP A 23 47.79 21.84 44.63
C ASP A 23 46.96 20.73 43.96
N ASP A 24 45.76 20.45 44.46
CA ASP A 24 44.80 19.53 43.84
C ASP A 24 44.46 19.98 42.42
N PHE A 25 44.26 21.29 42.23
CA PHE A 25 43.98 21.87 40.92
C PHE A 25 45.12 21.67 39.92
N PHE A 26 46.36 21.97 40.29
CA PHE A 26 47.51 21.74 39.41
C PHE A 26 47.70 20.26 39.09
N CYS A 27 47.52 19.38 40.08
CA CYS A 27 47.57 17.93 39.87
C CYS A 27 46.52 17.49 38.84
N ASN A 28 45.26 17.88 39.06
CA ASN A 28 44.15 17.56 38.16
C ASN A 28 44.36 18.15 36.76
N PHE A 29 44.87 19.37 36.65
CA PHE A 29 45.22 20.01 35.38
C PHE A 29 46.28 19.24 34.60
N LEU A 30 47.39 18.88 35.26
CA LEU A 30 48.50 18.14 34.65
C LEU A 30 48.09 16.72 34.25
N VAL A 31 47.26 16.04 35.05
CA VAL A 31 46.66 14.74 34.69
C VAL A 31 45.78 14.87 33.45
N ARG A 32 44.91 15.88 33.41
CA ARG A 32 43.96 16.10 32.31
C ARG A 32 44.67 16.42 30.98
N LEU A 33 45.84 17.03 31.03
CA LEU A 33 46.70 17.27 29.87
C LEU A 33 47.68 16.12 29.55
N GLY A 34 47.73 15.07 30.38
CA GLY A 34 48.62 13.92 30.19
C GLY A 34 50.10 14.22 30.47
N MET A 35 50.40 15.24 31.28
CA MET A 35 51.76 15.72 31.57
C MET A 35 52.39 14.98 32.77
N SER A 36 52.51 13.66 32.69
CA SER A 36 52.91 12.81 33.83
C SER A 36 54.29 13.13 34.43
N ARG A 37 55.30 13.42 33.59
CA ARG A 37 56.64 13.78 34.08
C ARG A 37 56.65 15.12 34.83
N THR A 38 55.88 16.08 34.34
CA THR A 38 55.73 17.40 34.98
C THR A 38 54.98 17.28 36.30
N LEU A 39 53.98 16.40 36.35
CA LEU A 39 53.25 16.09 37.59
C LEU A 39 54.18 15.52 38.65
N ASP A 40 55.00 14.51 38.32
CA ASP A 40 55.95 13.91 39.27
C ASP A 40 56.95 14.94 39.83
N CYS A 41 57.52 15.78 38.95
CA CYS A 41 58.43 16.85 39.37
C CYS A 41 57.72 17.86 40.27
N PHE A 42 56.53 18.31 39.88
CA PHE A 42 55.73 19.27 40.66
C PHE A 42 55.40 18.72 42.05
N GLN A 43 54.90 17.49 42.15
CA GLN A 43 54.55 16.87 43.43
C GLN A 43 55.78 16.74 44.34
N THR A 44 56.91 16.29 43.78
CA THR A 44 58.16 16.15 44.53
C THR A 44 58.63 17.49 45.10
N GLU A 45 58.71 18.53 44.27
CA GLU A 45 59.12 19.87 44.70
C GLU A 45 58.14 20.47 45.73
N TRP A 46 56.84 20.27 45.52
CA TRP A 46 55.79 20.79 46.39
C TRP A 46 55.88 20.22 47.81
N TYR A 47 56.01 18.89 47.94
CA TYR A 47 56.14 18.24 49.25
C TYR A 47 57.49 18.54 49.93
N GLU A 48 58.58 18.63 49.17
CA GLU A 48 59.89 19.03 49.74
C GLU A 48 59.85 20.44 50.35
N LEU A 49 59.16 21.39 49.71
CA LEU A 49 59.06 22.75 50.21
C LEU A 49 58.19 22.85 51.46
N ILE A 50 57.15 22.02 51.57
CA ILE A 50 56.32 21.89 52.78
C ILE A 50 57.14 21.29 53.93
N GLU A 51 57.90 20.22 53.68
CA GLU A 51 58.72 19.56 54.71
C GLU A 51 59.81 20.49 55.26
N ARG A 52 60.39 21.33 54.38
CA ARG A 52 61.37 22.36 54.76
C ARG A 52 60.73 23.56 55.47
N GLY A 53 59.40 23.62 55.58
CA GLY A 53 58.66 24.70 56.24
C GLY A 53 58.72 26.04 55.50
N VAL A 54 58.99 26.03 54.19
CA VAL A 54 59.05 27.26 53.36
C VAL A 54 57.67 27.90 53.25
N PHE A 55 56.63 27.06 53.20
CA PHE A 55 55.22 27.46 53.26
C PHE A 55 54.38 26.28 53.76
N THR A 56 53.18 26.57 54.26
CA THR A 56 52.18 25.59 54.70
C THR A 56 51.15 25.34 53.61
N ALA A 57 50.44 24.20 53.66
CA ALA A 57 49.37 23.91 52.70
C ALA A 57 48.26 25.01 52.66
N GLU A 58 48.10 25.77 53.75
CA GLU A 58 47.15 26.88 53.85
C GLU A 58 47.62 28.13 53.10
N ASP A 59 48.94 28.32 52.95
CA ASP A 59 49.54 29.47 52.26
C ASP A 59 49.36 29.40 50.73
N ALA A 60 49.14 28.19 50.19
CA ALA A 60 48.88 27.99 48.77
C ALA A 60 47.56 28.60 48.30
N GLY A 61 46.62 28.84 49.23
CA GLY A 61 45.33 29.40 48.95
C GLY A 61 44.43 28.46 48.13
N LEU A 62 43.34 29.04 47.63
CA LEU A 62 42.27 28.30 46.98
C LEU A 62 42.10 28.73 45.53
N VAL A 63 41.61 27.81 44.69
CA VAL A 63 41.33 28.09 43.28
C VAL A 63 40.30 29.21 43.14
N PRO A 64 40.55 30.20 42.27
CA PRO A 64 39.56 31.24 41.99
C PRO A 64 38.26 30.66 41.44
N THR A 65 37.13 31.06 42.04
CA THR A 65 35.78 30.56 41.71
C THR A 65 35.40 30.68 40.23
N ALA A 66 35.96 31.66 39.51
CA ALA A 66 35.76 31.82 38.07
C ALA A 66 36.29 30.63 37.25
N TYR A 67 37.38 29.98 37.68
CA TYR A 67 37.96 28.82 36.99
C TYR A 67 37.06 27.60 37.13
N THR A 68 36.64 27.28 38.36
CA THR A 68 35.70 26.19 38.65
C THR A 68 34.40 26.37 37.88
N ARG A 69 33.90 27.62 37.82
CA ARG A 69 32.70 27.95 37.06
C ARG A 69 32.87 27.72 35.55
N ASN A 70 34.02 28.07 34.98
CA ASN A 70 34.29 27.82 33.56
C ASN A 70 34.35 26.32 33.25
N GLN A 71 34.97 25.51 34.10
CA GLN A 71 35.03 24.07 33.93
C GLN A 71 33.64 23.42 33.97
N GLN A 72 32.76 23.87 34.87
CA GLN A 72 31.36 23.44 34.89
C GLN A 72 30.62 23.81 33.59
N LEU A 73 30.80 25.05 33.13
CA LEU A 73 30.17 25.55 31.90
C LEU A 73 30.66 24.80 30.66
N GLU A 74 31.94 24.41 30.62
CA GLU A 74 32.51 23.57 29.57
C GLU A 74 31.89 22.17 29.57
N ALA A 75 31.80 21.53 30.74
CA ALA A 75 31.16 20.22 30.89
C ALA A 75 29.68 20.26 30.47
N GLU A 76 28.96 21.31 30.88
CA GLU A 76 27.58 21.54 30.47
C GLU A 76 27.45 21.77 28.96
N ASN A 77 28.32 22.58 28.35
CA ASN A 77 28.34 22.78 26.90
C ASN A 77 28.58 21.48 26.15
N MET A 78 29.51 20.64 26.62
CA MET A 78 29.80 19.34 26.00
C MET A 78 28.58 18.42 26.07
N ARG A 79 27.90 18.36 27.24
CA ARG A 79 26.66 17.60 27.39
C ARG A 79 25.55 18.09 26.46
N LEU A 80 25.32 19.42 26.43
CA LEU A 80 24.29 20.02 25.59
C LEU A 80 24.55 19.79 24.09
N ARG A 81 25.81 19.83 23.66
CA ARG A 81 26.19 19.51 22.28
C ARG A 81 25.91 18.05 21.95
N GLN A 82 26.21 17.13 22.85
CA GLN A 82 25.90 15.71 22.66
C GLN A 82 24.39 15.47 22.58
N ASP A 83 23.62 16.06 23.48
CA ASP A 83 22.15 15.96 23.47
C ASP A 83 21.58 16.52 22.17
N LEU A 84 22.07 17.66 21.70
CA LEU A 84 21.64 18.27 20.44
C LEU A 84 21.92 17.36 19.24
N GLU A 85 23.06 16.68 19.21
CA GLU A 85 23.37 15.72 18.14
C GLU A 85 22.46 14.49 18.21
N ASN A 86 22.21 13.97 19.42
CA ASN A 86 21.26 12.88 19.64
C ASN A 86 19.84 13.25 19.16
N TYR A 87 19.37 14.46 19.46
CA TYR A 87 18.08 14.95 19.01
C TYR A 87 18.01 15.11 17.49
N LYS A 88 19.07 15.62 16.85
CA LYS A 88 19.16 15.70 15.39
C LYS A 88 19.06 14.31 14.75
N LEU A 89 19.79 13.33 15.27
CA LEU A 89 19.75 11.95 14.78
C LEU A 89 18.34 11.35 14.92
N ALA A 90 17.72 11.53 16.09
CA ALA A 90 16.36 11.05 16.33
C ALA A 90 15.33 11.72 15.40
N ALA A 91 15.43 13.03 15.19
CA ALA A 91 14.56 13.79 14.30
C ALA A 91 14.73 13.34 12.83
N ASN A 92 15.96 13.13 12.38
CA ASN A 92 16.23 12.63 11.02
C ASN A 92 15.67 11.24 10.81
N LYS A 93 15.87 10.33 11.78
CA LYS A 93 15.31 8.97 11.73
C LYS A 93 13.78 8.98 11.69
N ALA A 94 13.15 9.83 12.50
CA ALA A 94 11.70 9.99 12.49
C ALA A 94 11.19 10.55 11.15
N LYS A 95 11.89 11.53 10.57
CA LYS A 95 11.58 12.09 9.25
C LYS A 95 11.67 11.04 8.15
N GLU A 96 12.72 10.22 8.13
CA GLU A 96 12.88 9.14 7.15
C GLU A 96 11.78 8.10 7.27
N ALA A 97 11.46 7.66 8.48
CA ALA A 97 10.37 6.72 8.74
C ALA A 97 9.02 7.29 8.28
N PHE A 98 8.76 8.57 8.57
CA PHE A 98 7.55 9.26 8.12
C PHE A 98 7.46 9.32 6.59
N LEU A 99 8.54 9.67 5.89
CA LEU A 99 8.56 9.69 4.43
C LEU A 99 8.30 8.30 3.83
N LYS A 100 8.84 7.23 4.44
CA LYS A 100 8.57 5.86 4.02
C LYS A 100 7.09 5.51 4.18
N MET A 101 6.50 5.82 5.33
CA MET A 101 5.06 5.60 5.59
C MET A 101 4.17 6.41 4.64
N GLN A 102 4.56 7.66 4.34
CA GLN A 102 3.83 8.51 3.41
C GLN A 102 3.80 7.91 2.01
N LYS A 103 4.95 7.43 1.51
CA LYS A 103 5.05 6.77 0.21
C LYS A 103 4.17 5.53 0.12
N GLU A 104 4.20 4.68 1.15
CA GLU A 104 3.37 3.45 1.20
C GLU A 104 1.87 3.79 1.21
N ARG A 105 1.46 4.76 2.03
CA ARG A 105 0.09 5.28 2.05
C ARG A 105 -0.34 5.78 0.67
N ASP A 106 0.51 6.53 -0.01
CA ASP A 106 0.20 7.11 -1.32
C ASP A 106 0.13 6.03 -2.41
N PHE A 107 1.01 5.03 -2.35
CA PHE A 107 0.93 3.83 -3.18
C PHE A 107 -0.41 3.09 -3.00
N HIS A 108 -0.81 2.81 -1.75
CA HIS A 108 -2.10 2.17 -1.47
C HIS A 108 -3.29 3.01 -1.94
N ARG A 109 -3.27 4.33 -1.71
CA ARG A 109 -4.33 5.24 -2.18
C ARG A 109 -4.43 5.24 -3.70
N MET A 110 -3.31 5.32 -4.40
CA MET A 110 -3.27 5.28 -5.86
C MET A 110 -3.79 3.93 -6.39
N HIS A 111 -3.30 2.82 -5.81
CA HIS A 111 -3.69 1.48 -6.20
C HIS A 111 -5.19 1.24 -5.98
N HIS A 112 -5.73 1.63 -4.82
CA HIS A 112 -7.16 1.53 -4.54
C HIS A 112 -7.99 2.31 -5.56
N ARG A 113 -7.60 3.55 -5.91
CA ARG A 113 -8.29 4.34 -6.94
C ARG A 113 -8.29 3.63 -8.29
N ARG A 114 -7.15 3.07 -8.71
CA ARG A 114 -7.02 2.31 -9.96
C ARG A 114 -7.94 1.09 -9.96
N VAL A 115 -7.91 0.27 -8.90
CA VAL A 115 -8.76 -0.93 -8.79
C VAL A 115 -10.24 -0.57 -8.83
N VAL A 116 -10.65 0.52 -8.17
CA VAL A 116 -12.04 0.98 -8.22
C VAL A 116 -12.45 1.39 -9.65
N GLN A 117 -11.57 2.08 -10.39
CA GLN A 117 -11.82 2.42 -11.79
C GLN A 117 -11.96 1.18 -12.67
N GLU A 118 -11.05 0.21 -12.54
CA GLU A 118 -11.10 -1.06 -13.28
C GLU A 118 -12.37 -1.84 -12.95
N LYS A 119 -12.72 -1.95 -11.66
CA LYS A 119 -13.97 -2.56 -11.20
C LYS A 119 -15.19 -1.92 -11.86
N ASN A 120 -15.24 -0.59 -11.91
CA ASN A 120 -16.38 0.13 -12.48
C ASN A 120 -16.50 -0.05 -14.01
N ARG A 121 -15.37 -0.18 -14.72
CA ARG A 121 -15.36 -0.55 -16.15
C ARG A 121 -15.94 -1.94 -16.35
N LEU A 122 -15.45 -2.94 -15.61
CA LEU A 122 -15.95 -4.32 -15.67
C LEU A 122 -17.44 -4.43 -15.32
N ILE A 123 -17.90 -3.69 -14.30
CA ILE A 123 -19.34 -3.63 -13.97
C ILE A 123 -20.16 -3.12 -15.16
N SER A 124 -19.67 -2.08 -15.83
CA SER A 124 -20.35 -1.52 -17.01
C SER A 124 -20.39 -2.53 -18.16
N ASP A 125 -19.29 -3.24 -18.41
CA ASP A 125 -19.21 -4.28 -19.44
C ASP A 125 -20.14 -5.45 -19.15
N ILE A 126 -20.20 -5.92 -17.91
CA ILE A 126 -21.13 -6.98 -17.49
C ILE A 126 -22.58 -6.55 -17.70
N LYS A 127 -22.93 -5.29 -17.35
CA LYS A 127 -24.28 -4.77 -17.57
C LYS A 127 -24.63 -4.74 -19.06
N ARG A 128 -23.73 -4.26 -19.91
CA ARG A 128 -23.91 -4.24 -21.36
C ARG A 128 -24.06 -5.64 -21.94
N LEU A 129 -23.24 -6.58 -21.48
CA LEU A 129 -23.31 -7.98 -21.91
C LEU A 129 -24.64 -8.62 -21.53
N LYS A 130 -25.09 -8.44 -20.27
CA LYS A 130 -26.40 -8.93 -19.82
C LYS A 130 -27.55 -8.37 -20.65
N ALA A 131 -27.53 -7.08 -20.97
CA ALA A 131 -28.55 -6.46 -21.82
C ALA A 131 -28.55 -7.07 -23.24
N HIS A 132 -27.38 -7.30 -23.81
CA HIS A 132 -27.24 -7.94 -25.12
C HIS A 132 -27.77 -9.39 -25.11
N TYR A 133 -27.45 -10.20 -24.11
CA TYR A 133 -28.01 -11.55 -23.98
C TYR A 133 -29.54 -11.54 -23.80
N ALA A 134 -30.07 -10.61 -22.99
CA ALA A 134 -31.51 -10.45 -22.84
C ALA A 134 -32.20 -10.10 -24.17
N SER A 135 -31.53 -9.37 -25.07
CA SER A 135 -32.06 -9.08 -26.41
C SER A 135 -32.07 -10.27 -27.37
N TYR A 136 -31.25 -11.31 -27.16
CA TYR A 136 -31.29 -12.52 -27.99
C TYR A 136 -32.48 -13.42 -27.70
N GLU A 137 -32.95 -13.46 -26.46
CA GLU A 137 -34.10 -14.27 -26.04
C GLU A 137 -35.34 -14.12 -26.94
N PRO A 138 -35.84 -12.91 -27.26
CA PRO A 138 -36.97 -12.76 -28.18
C PRO A 138 -36.64 -13.16 -29.61
N VAL A 139 -35.40 -12.95 -30.08
CA VAL A 139 -34.98 -13.32 -31.44
C VAL A 139 -34.99 -14.84 -31.60
N LEU A 140 -34.49 -15.56 -30.60
CA LEU A 140 -34.52 -17.03 -30.58
C LEU A 140 -35.96 -17.56 -30.56
N LYS A 141 -36.83 -17.00 -29.72
CA LYS A 141 -38.26 -17.35 -29.69
C LYS A 141 -38.94 -17.15 -31.04
N GLN A 142 -38.75 -15.99 -31.66
CA GLN A 142 -39.29 -15.71 -32.99
C GLN A 142 -38.76 -16.69 -34.05
N LEU A 143 -37.48 -17.07 -33.99
CA LEU A 143 -36.90 -18.03 -34.93
C LEU A 143 -37.52 -19.42 -34.75
N THR A 144 -37.71 -19.87 -33.51
CA THR A 144 -38.40 -21.13 -33.20
C THR A 144 -39.85 -21.11 -33.71
N GLU A 145 -40.59 -20.03 -33.48
CA GLU A 145 -41.96 -19.87 -33.97
C GLU A 145 -42.04 -19.91 -35.50
N LYS A 146 -41.13 -19.21 -36.18
CA LYS A 146 -41.02 -19.22 -37.65
C LYS A 146 -40.71 -20.62 -38.18
N TYR A 147 -39.77 -21.33 -37.54
CA TYR A 147 -39.43 -22.70 -37.91
C TYR A 147 -40.64 -23.64 -37.78
N GLN A 148 -41.36 -23.58 -36.66
CA GLN A 148 -42.56 -24.40 -36.43
C GLN A 148 -43.68 -24.06 -37.43
N THR A 149 -43.85 -22.79 -37.77
CA THR A 149 -44.84 -22.34 -38.76
C THR A 149 -44.51 -22.86 -40.16
N ALA A 150 -43.25 -22.71 -40.59
CA ALA A 150 -42.77 -23.23 -41.86
C ALA A 150 -42.91 -24.76 -41.95
N LEU A 151 -42.65 -25.48 -40.86
CA LEU A 151 -42.83 -26.93 -40.80
C LEU A 151 -44.31 -27.33 -40.99
N ARG A 152 -45.23 -26.65 -40.31
CA ARG A 152 -46.68 -26.88 -40.48
C ARG A 152 -47.14 -26.56 -41.90
N GLN A 153 -46.71 -25.44 -42.47
CA GLN A 153 -47.04 -25.06 -43.85
C GLN A 153 -46.51 -26.09 -44.85
N LYS A 154 -45.26 -26.54 -44.70
CA LYS A 154 -44.67 -27.59 -45.56
C LYS A 154 -45.52 -28.86 -45.53
N MET A 155 -46.00 -29.28 -44.37
CA MET A 155 -46.85 -30.45 -44.22
C MET A 155 -48.21 -30.26 -44.92
N LEU A 156 -48.85 -29.10 -44.75
CA LEU A 156 -50.12 -28.78 -45.43
C LEU A 156 -49.96 -28.79 -46.97
N THR A 157 -48.93 -28.12 -47.48
CA THR A 157 -48.65 -28.10 -48.93
C THR A 157 -48.30 -29.49 -49.47
N SER A 158 -47.65 -30.35 -48.67
CA SER A 158 -47.43 -31.74 -49.07
C SER A 158 -48.75 -32.49 -49.20
N LEU A 159 -49.66 -32.38 -48.22
CA LEU A 159 -50.97 -33.02 -48.28
C LEU A 159 -51.83 -32.51 -49.42
N GLU A 160 -51.80 -31.21 -49.71
CA GLU A 160 -52.49 -30.61 -50.86
C GLU A 160 -51.94 -31.14 -52.18
N ARG A 161 -50.61 -31.27 -52.30
CA ARG A 161 -49.96 -31.88 -53.45
C ARG A 161 -50.38 -33.34 -53.63
N ASP A 162 -50.35 -34.13 -52.56
CA ASP A 162 -50.72 -35.55 -52.60
C ASP A 162 -52.19 -35.74 -53.01
N ARG A 163 -53.10 -34.89 -52.51
CA ARG A 163 -54.50 -34.85 -52.97
C ARG A 163 -54.61 -34.50 -54.46
N ALA A 164 -53.92 -33.46 -54.92
CA ALA A 164 -53.95 -33.05 -56.32
C ALA A 164 -53.42 -34.14 -57.26
N VAL A 165 -52.33 -34.83 -56.87
CA VAL A 165 -51.80 -35.98 -57.60
C VAL A 165 -52.81 -37.11 -57.62
N GLY A 166 -53.45 -37.45 -56.49
CA GLY A 166 -54.49 -38.49 -56.45
C GLY A 166 -55.69 -38.19 -57.36
N TYR A 167 -56.15 -36.93 -57.42
CA TYR A 167 -57.20 -36.51 -58.37
C TYR A 167 -56.73 -36.64 -59.83
N ALA A 168 -55.49 -36.23 -60.13
CA ALA A 168 -54.93 -36.33 -61.47
C ALA A 168 -54.77 -37.79 -61.93
N GLU A 169 -54.26 -38.67 -61.06
CA GLU A 169 -54.11 -40.10 -61.33
C GLU A 169 -55.46 -40.79 -61.56
N SER A 170 -56.45 -40.49 -60.73
CA SER A 170 -57.83 -40.98 -60.90
C SER A 170 -58.43 -40.51 -62.22
N GLY A 171 -58.20 -39.24 -62.59
CA GLY A 171 -58.61 -38.69 -63.88
C GLY A 171 -57.96 -39.42 -65.07
N VAL A 172 -56.65 -39.68 -64.99
CA VAL A 172 -55.90 -40.42 -66.03
C VAL A 172 -56.35 -41.89 -66.12
N GLN A 173 -56.68 -42.54 -65.00
CA GLN A 173 -57.23 -43.90 -65.02
C GLN A 173 -58.61 -43.93 -65.69
N ASN A 174 -59.50 -42.99 -65.35
CA ASN A 174 -60.81 -42.87 -65.97
C ASN A 174 -60.71 -42.63 -67.49
N THR A 175 -59.80 -41.77 -67.96
CA THR A 175 -59.61 -41.54 -69.40
C THR A 175 -59.06 -42.77 -70.13
N LYS A 176 -58.10 -43.50 -69.54
CA LYS A 176 -57.61 -44.77 -70.09
C LYS A 176 -58.73 -45.81 -70.17
N GLN A 177 -59.59 -45.89 -69.17
CA GLN A 177 -60.70 -46.83 -69.13
C GLN A 177 -61.77 -46.49 -70.18
N LEU A 178 -62.09 -45.21 -70.36
CA LEU A 178 -62.95 -44.73 -71.44
C LEU A 178 -62.37 -45.07 -72.83
N GLN A 179 -61.06 -44.87 -73.05
CA GLN A 179 -60.40 -45.26 -74.30
C GLN A 179 -60.47 -46.78 -74.55
N CYS A 180 -60.28 -47.63 -73.53
CA CYS A 180 -60.47 -49.09 -73.68
C CYS A 180 -61.92 -49.46 -74.04
N CYS A 181 -62.92 -48.79 -73.46
CA CYS A 181 -64.33 -48.98 -73.83
C CYS A 181 -64.63 -48.54 -75.26
N GLU A 182 -64.04 -47.43 -75.74
CA GLU A 182 -64.19 -46.98 -77.12
C GLU A 182 -63.51 -47.91 -78.13
N ILE A 183 -62.31 -48.39 -77.83
CA ILE A 183 -61.57 -49.34 -78.69
C ILE A 183 -62.30 -50.69 -78.76
N SER A 184 -62.84 -51.19 -77.65
CA SER A 184 -63.64 -52.42 -77.64
C SER A 184 -64.98 -52.25 -78.38
N GLY A 185 -65.67 -51.11 -78.21
CA GLY A 185 -66.90 -50.81 -78.93
C GLY A 185 -66.71 -50.65 -80.45
N THR A 186 -65.58 -50.09 -80.88
CA THR A 186 -65.22 -49.99 -82.31
C THR A 186 -64.84 -51.35 -82.91
N TYR A 187 -64.10 -52.19 -82.18
CA TYR A 187 -63.82 -53.57 -82.59
C TYR A 187 -65.09 -54.40 -82.77
N VAL A 188 -66.05 -54.30 -81.85
CA VAL A 188 -67.34 -54.99 -81.96
C VAL A 188 -68.13 -54.53 -83.19
N ARG A 189 -68.14 -53.23 -83.49
CA ARG A 189 -68.77 -52.69 -84.71
C ARG A 189 -68.12 -53.17 -86.00
N LEU A 190 -66.79 -53.34 -86.02
CA LEU A 190 -66.05 -53.83 -87.19
C LEU A 190 -66.26 -55.33 -87.45
N ILE A 191 -66.56 -56.12 -86.42
CA ILE A 191 -66.83 -57.57 -86.56
C ILE A 191 -68.29 -57.85 -87.02
N GLN A 192 -69.19 -56.88 -86.89
CA GLN A 192 -70.60 -57.00 -87.30
C GLN A 192 -70.90 -56.47 -88.72
N LEU A 193 -69.87 -56.09 -89.48
CA LEU A 193 -69.90 -55.75 -90.92
C LEU A 193 -69.28 -56.87 -91.74
#